data_AF-A0A7X8FT45-F1
#
_entry.id   AF-A0A7X8FT45-F1
#
_cell.length_a   1.000
_cell.length_b   1.000
_cell.length_c   1.000
_cell.angle_alpha   90.00
_cell.angle_beta   90.00
_cell.angle_gamma   90.00
#
_symmetry.space_group_name_H-M   'P 1'
#
loop_
_entity.id
_entity.type
_entity.pdbx_description
1 polymer ?
#
loop_
_entity_poly.entity_id
_entity_poly.type
_entity_poly.pdbx_seq_one_letter_code
_entity_poly.pdbx_strand_id
1 'polypeptide(L)'
;MVRQQISIILLGTLLVLTVSCASLQKDTLASTVDDGLSGDIADIAASIVPLDTSAGFAQVLDARKTIRDLEQKEIKDTVFEATLLAWSGRLFLIEGKRPEALRALRRAQTLAPGVTAVAVLEARLKSSAEERLAFLDSFRDLADTPAVIEIERARTLGELRRYREAVAAWDAAFPALPTYYRETYGSEREQAWTLRSISPDSSASSDALAAKPEITLTDALTLIRDETTLLANITGGSLWTTDRLYRDLNNRGIIPVDSLGTVRLQDRITRAHAAWILWQLNAEHRAQPGLKTRYSDRIRTLPNPKSPVLDVPHGSRWFDSVMGCVEWEFMNLPDGKNFFPDRPIPGIAFMEMLRRVN
;
A
#
# COMPACT_ATOMS: atom_id res chain seq x y z
N MET A 1 19.10 -70.89 -56.76
CA MET A 1 17.79 -70.57 -57.35
C MET A 1 16.85 -70.11 -56.25
N VAL A 2 16.40 -68.85 -56.33
CA VAL A 2 15.01 -68.41 -56.09
C VAL A 2 14.30 -68.92 -54.83
N ARG A 3 14.03 -68.03 -53.86
CA ARG A 3 12.68 -67.42 -53.69
C ARG A 3 12.65 -66.38 -52.55
N GLN A 4 12.31 -65.14 -52.93
CA GLN A 4 11.69 -64.14 -52.07
C GLN A 4 10.28 -64.61 -51.65
N GLN A 5 9.85 -64.31 -50.43
CA GLN A 5 8.46 -63.92 -50.11
C GLN A 5 8.45 -62.94 -48.91
N ILE A 6 8.01 -61.69 -49.15
CA ILE A 6 6.74 -61.06 -48.69
C ILE A 6 6.88 -60.46 -47.27
N SER A 7 7.11 -59.16 -47.08
CA SER A 7 6.22 -57.96 -47.20
C SER A 7 5.61 -57.53 -45.85
N ILE A 8 5.34 -56.22 -45.74
CA ILE A 8 4.46 -55.50 -44.78
C ILE A 8 5.24 -54.84 -43.61
N ILE A 9 5.61 -53.55 -43.62
CA ILE A 9 4.87 -52.25 -43.68
C ILE A 9 4.67 -51.64 -42.27
N LEU A 10 5.04 -50.34 -42.15
CA LEU A 10 4.69 -49.33 -41.12
C LEU A 10 5.33 -49.50 -39.71
N LEU A 11 5.72 -48.48 -38.93
CA LEU A 11 5.63 -47.01 -38.98
C LEU A 11 6.48 -46.47 -37.79
N GLY A 12 7.09 -45.28 -37.92
CA GLY A 12 7.60 -44.46 -36.81
C GLY A 12 9.13 -44.44 -36.72
N THR A 13 9.83 -43.30 -36.63
CA THR A 13 9.41 -41.93 -36.34
C THR A 13 10.45 -40.97 -36.94
N LEU A 14 9.95 -39.89 -37.51
CA LEU A 14 10.63 -38.83 -38.24
C LEU A 14 10.94 -37.66 -37.29
N LEU A 15 12.23 -37.31 -37.21
CA LEU A 15 12.81 -35.95 -37.23
C LEU A 15 12.67 -35.00 -36.02
N VAL A 16 13.67 -34.09 -35.99
CA VAL A 16 13.81 -32.77 -35.31
C VAL A 16 14.14 -32.81 -33.80
N LEU A 17 15.12 -32.10 -33.22
CA LEU A 17 15.83 -30.85 -33.54
C LEU A 17 17.25 -30.87 -32.96
N THR A 18 18.20 -30.37 -33.74
CA THR A 18 19.53 -29.93 -33.28
C THR A 18 19.38 -28.70 -32.39
N VAL A 19 19.83 -28.81 -31.14
CA VAL A 19 20.00 -27.68 -30.22
C VAL A 19 21.15 -26.81 -30.74
N SER A 20 20.80 -25.70 -31.39
CA SER A 20 21.74 -24.63 -31.69
C SER A 20 22.01 -23.87 -30.40
N CYS A 21 23.24 -23.94 -29.91
CA CYS A 21 23.77 -23.02 -28.90
C CYS A 21 23.85 -21.62 -29.50
N ALA A 22 22.75 -20.87 -29.44
CA ALA A 22 22.80 -19.42 -29.55
C ALA A 22 23.32 -18.89 -28.21
N SER A 23 24.64 -18.66 -28.13
CA SER A 23 25.20 -17.81 -27.09
C SER A 23 24.61 -16.42 -27.27
N LEU A 24 23.66 -16.05 -26.41
CA LEU A 24 23.26 -14.67 -26.21
C LEU A 24 24.51 -13.89 -25.77
N GLN A 25 25.16 -13.23 -26.72
CA GLN A 25 26.06 -12.14 -26.42
C GLN A 25 25.25 -11.12 -25.62
N LYS A 26 25.62 -10.97 -24.34
CA LYS A 26 25.28 -9.80 -23.54
C LYS A 26 26.02 -8.62 -24.17
N ASP A 27 25.45 -8.08 -25.24
CA ASP A 27 25.75 -6.72 -25.66
C ASP A 27 25.17 -5.81 -24.57
N THR A 28 25.95 -5.60 -23.51
CA THR A 28 25.84 -4.38 -22.72
C THR A 28 26.10 -3.25 -23.70
N LEU A 29 25.04 -2.65 -24.22
CA LEU A 29 25.06 -1.34 -24.88
C LEU A 29 25.59 -0.34 -23.86
N ALA A 30 26.92 -0.26 -23.73
CA ALA A 30 27.58 0.90 -23.18
C ALA A 30 27.47 1.98 -24.26
N SER A 31 26.30 2.63 -24.35
CA SER A 31 26.23 3.91 -25.02
C SER A 31 27.15 4.84 -24.24
N THR A 32 28.17 5.35 -24.92
CA THR A 32 28.89 6.53 -24.45
C THR A 32 27.93 7.69 -24.65
N VAL A 33 26.96 7.80 -23.73
CA VAL A 33 26.02 8.92 -23.73
C VAL A 33 26.87 10.15 -23.48
N ASP A 34 26.94 11.02 -24.48
CA ASP A 34 27.51 12.36 -24.35
C ASP A 34 26.95 13.01 -23.08
N ASP A 35 27.81 13.57 -22.22
CA ASP A 35 27.40 14.13 -20.93
C ASP A 35 26.28 15.19 -21.12
N GLY A 36 26.26 15.86 -22.27
CA GLY A 36 25.20 16.78 -22.69
C GLY A 36 23.83 16.11 -22.90
N LEU A 37 23.77 14.93 -23.49
CA LEU A 37 22.51 14.19 -23.71
C LEU A 37 21.93 13.65 -22.39
N SER A 38 22.80 13.22 -21.48
CA SER A 38 22.39 12.83 -20.12
C SER A 38 21.79 14.02 -19.36
N GLY A 39 22.37 15.21 -19.50
CA GLY A 39 21.84 16.46 -18.96
C GLY A 39 20.47 16.83 -19.54
N ASP A 40 20.34 16.82 -20.87
CA ASP A 40 19.07 17.12 -21.56
C ASP A 40 17.93 16.17 -21.10
N ILE A 41 18.21 14.87 -20.93
CA ILE A 41 17.22 13.89 -20.42
C ILE A 41 16.84 14.20 -18.96
N ALA A 42 17.82 14.55 -18.12
CA ALA A 42 17.57 14.89 -16.72
C ALA A 42 16.69 16.15 -16.60
N ASP A 43 16.92 17.15 -17.45
CA ASP A 43 16.13 18.40 -17.49
C ASP A 43 14.69 18.13 -17.94
N ILE A 44 14.49 17.28 -18.96
CA ILE A 44 13.15 16.83 -19.35
C ILE A 44 12.46 16.15 -18.18
N ALA A 45 13.14 15.22 -17.49
CA ALA A 45 12.57 14.51 -16.36
C ALA A 45 12.17 15.48 -15.23
N ALA A 46 13.03 16.43 -14.89
CA ALA A 46 12.76 17.46 -13.89
C ALA A 46 11.56 18.35 -14.26
N SER A 47 11.32 18.60 -15.55
CA SER A 47 10.18 19.38 -16.02
C SER A 47 8.84 18.60 -16.04
N ILE A 48 8.87 17.30 -16.32
CA ILE A 48 7.66 16.50 -16.53
C ILE A 48 7.20 15.79 -15.26
N VAL A 49 8.11 15.23 -14.46
CA VAL A 49 7.75 14.44 -13.27
C VAL A 49 6.84 15.22 -12.30
N PRO A 50 7.10 16.49 -11.95
CA PRO A 50 6.21 17.27 -11.08
C PRO A 50 4.78 17.42 -11.60
N LEU A 51 4.58 17.32 -12.92
CA LEU A 51 3.26 17.45 -13.54
C LEU A 51 2.37 16.23 -13.30
N ASP A 52 2.93 15.11 -12.80
CA ASP A 52 2.15 13.91 -12.50
C ASP A 52 1.15 14.11 -11.36
N THR A 53 1.42 15.03 -10.43
CA THR A 53 0.53 15.33 -9.31
C THR A 53 -0.08 16.74 -9.37
N SER A 54 0.56 17.68 -10.09
CA SER A 54 0.04 19.03 -10.28
C SER A 54 0.34 19.55 -11.69
N ALA A 55 -0.58 19.34 -12.62
CA ALA A 55 -0.43 19.78 -14.00
C ALA A 55 -1.03 21.19 -14.21
N GLY A 56 -0.18 22.23 -14.18
CA GLY A 56 -0.54 23.56 -14.64
C GLY A 56 -0.42 23.69 -16.16
N PHE A 57 -1.40 24.33 -16.81
CA PHE A 57 -1.42 24.49 -18.28
C PHE A 57 -0.12 25.12 -18.82
N ALA A 58 0.40 26.16 -18.17
CA ALA A 58 1.65 26.81 -18.56
C ALA A 58 2.85 25.85 -18.49
N GLN A 59 2.95 25.06 -17.42
CA GLN A 59 4.07 24.13 -17.22
C GLN A 59 4.03 22.97 -18.24
N VAL A 60 2.84 22.49 -18.59
CA VAL A 60 2.67 21.50 -19.67
C VAL A 60 3.11 22.07 -21.02
N LEU A 61 2.79 23.33 -21.31
CA LEU A 61 3.25 24.00 -22.53
C LEU A 61 4.76 24.16 -22.57
N ASP A 62 5.38 24.54 -21.46
CA ASP A 62 6.84 24.69 -21.34
C ASP A 62 7.56 23.34 -21.50
N ALA A 63 7.06 22.29 -20.86
CA ALA A 63 7.59 20.94 -21.04
C ALA A 63 7.47 20.47 -22.50
N ARG A 64 6.35 20.79 -23.17
CA ARG A 64 6.20 20.49 -24.60
C ARG A 64 7.19 21.27 -25.47
N LYS A 65 7.40 22.56 -25.17
CA LYS A 65 8.37 23.37 -25.88
C LYS A 65 9.76 22.75 -25.77
N THR A 66 10.16 22.34 -24.57
CA THR A 66 11.43 21.65 -24.31
C THR A 66 11.57 20.38 -25.16
N ILE A 67 10.55 19.51 -25.20
CA ILE A 67 10.57 18.32 -26.07
C ILE A 67 10.73 18.69 -27.55
N ARG A 68 9.98 19.68 -28.05
CA ARG A 68 10.06 20.11 -29.46
C ARG A 68 11.43 20.67 -29.83
N ASP A 69 12.03 21.45 -28.93
CA ASP A 69 13.36 22.02 -29.14
C ASP A 69 14.42 20.90 -29.24
N LEU A 70 14.25 19.82 -28.47
CA LEU A 70 15.11 18.63 -28.54
C LEU A 70 14.85 17.77 -29.78
N GLU A 71 13.60 17.62 -30.20
CA GLU A 71 13.24 16.94 -31.46
C GLU A 71 13.89 17.63 -32.68
N GLN A 72 14.14 18.94 -32.61
CA GLN A 72 14.80 19.70 -33.68
C GLN A 72 16.33 19.55 -33.72
N LYS A 73 16.98 19.05 -32.66
CA LYS A 73 18.45 18.92 -32.61
C LYS A 73 19.00 17.80 -33.52
N GLU A 74 18.15 17.04 -34.22
CA GLU A 74 18.52 15.93 -35.13
C GLU A 74 19.59 14.97 -34.57
N ILE A 75 19.47 14.63 -33.29
CA ILE A 75 20.40 13.71 -32.61
C ILE A 75 20.17 12.28 -33.11
N LYS A 76 21.21 11.64 -33.66
CA LYS A 76 21.17 10.26 -34.17
C LYS A 76 21.51 9.24 -33.07
N ASP A 77 20.67 9.16 -32.05
CA ASP A 77 20.77 8.17 -30.98
C ASP A 77 19.39 7.54 -30.74
N THR A 78 19.31 6.21 -30.88
CA THR A 78 18.05 5.47 -30.78
C THR A 78 17.51 5.41 -29.36
N VAL A 79 18.38 5.37 -28.35
CA VAL A 79 17.99 5.38 -26.92
C VAL A 79 17.46 6.76 -26.55
N PHE A 80 18.13 7.83 -27.01
CA PHE A 80 17.68 9.19 -26.83
C PHE A 80 16.32 9.42 -27.51
N GLU A 81 16.16 9.02 -28.78
CA GLU A 81 14.89 9.18 -29.50
C GLU A 81 13.75 8.39 -28.83
N ALA A 82 14.00 7.15 -28.41
CA ALA A 82 13.02 6.35 -27.68
C ALA A 82 12.62 7.00 -26.34
N THR A 83 13.59 7.56 -25.61
CA THR A 83 13.38 8.27 -24.35
C THR A 83 12.52 9.52 -24.57
N LEU A 84 12.84 10.32 -25.60
CA LEU A 84 12.11 11.53 -25.94
C LEU A 84 10.65 11.23 -26.34
N LEU A 85 10.45 10.17 -27.15
CA LEU A 85 9.11 9.67 -27.49
C LEU A 85 8.34 9.21 -26.25
N ALA A 86 8.99 8.55 -25.29
CA ALA A 86 8.36 8.12 -24.06
C ALA A 86 7.93 9.30 -23.18
N TRP A 87 8.77 10.33 -23.05
CA TRP A 87 8.43 11.57 -22.35
C TRP A 87 7.30 12.35 -23.03
N SER A 88 7.31 12.41 -24.36
CA SER A 88 6.21 12.98 -25.14
C SER A 88 4.90 12.20 -24.90
N GLY A 89 4.98 10.87 -24.85
CA GLY A 89 3.87 9.98 -24.47
C GLY A 89 3.34 10.24 -23.06
N ARG A 90 4.21 10.49 -22.07
CA ARG A 90 3.80 10.87 -20.71
C ARG A 90 3.07 12.21 -20.70
N LEU A 91 3.53 13.22 -21.44
CA LEU A 91 2.80 14.48 -21.57
C LEU A 91 1.43 14.28 -22.24
N PHE A 92 1.32 13.42 -23.24
CA PHE A 92 0.01 13.07 -23.81
C PHE A 92 -0.94 12.45 -22.78
N LEU A 93 -0.44 11.61 -21.87
CA LEU A 93 -1.25 11.09 -20.76
C LEU A 93 -1.74 12.20 -19.81
N ILE A 94 -0.85 13.12 -19.43
CA ILE A 94 -1.19 14.26 -18.55
C ILE A 94 -2.30 15.12 -19.19
N GLU A 95 -2.31 15.24 -20.52
CA GLU A 95 -3.33 15.97 -21.26
C GLU A 95 -4.60 15.17 -21.59
N GLY A 96 -4.69 13.91 -21.16
CA GLY A 96 -5.81 13.03 -21.48
C GLY A 96 -5.83 12.48 -22.92
N LYS A 97 -4.75 12.68 -23.69
CA LYS A 97 -4.58 12.23 -25.08
C LYS A 97 -4.03 10.81 -25.16
N ARG A 98 -4.80 9.85 -24.64
CA ARG A 98 -4.38 8.44 -24.58
C ARG A 98 -4.04 7.80 -25.94
N PRO A 99 -4.76 8.06 -27.06
CA PRO A 99 -4.41 7.52 -28.37
C PRO A 99 -3.02 7.99 -28.86
N GLU A 100 -2.68 9.25 -28.62
CA GLU A 100 -1.38 9.85 -28.92
C GLU A 100 -0.28 9.19 -28.10
N ALA A 101 -0.50 9.00 -26.80
CA ALA A 101 0.43 8.30 -25.92
C ALA A 101 0.71 6.86 -26.40
N LEU A 102 -0.31 6.12 -26.84
CA LEU A 102 -0.15 4.78 -27.42
C LEU A 102 0.64 4.80 -28.73
N ARG A 103 0.46 5.82 -29.58
CA ARG A 103 1.28 5.98 -30.80
C ARG A 103 2.74 6.26 -30.45
N ALA A 104 2.99 7.12 -29.47
CA ALA A 104 4.34 7.42 -28.99
C ALA A 104 5.01 6.18 -28.40
N LEU A 105 4.30 5.42 -27.56
CA LEU A 105 4.79 4.16 -26.99
C LEU A 105 5.21 3.16 -28.07
N ARG A 106 4.35 2.92 -29.07
CA ARG A 106 4.67 1.97 -30.15
C ARG A 106 5.95 2.34 -30.89
N ARG A 107 6.16 3.63 -31.17
CA ARG A 107 7.39 4.11 -31.80
C ARG A 107 8.60 3.94 -30.87
N ALA A 108 8.46 4.28 -29.60
CA ALA A 108 9.55 4.14 -28.62
C ALA A 108 9.97 2.67 -28.45
N GLN A 109 9.01 1.74 -28.38
CA GLN A 109 9.26 0.30 -28.30
C GLN A 109 9.97 -0.27 -29.53
N THR A 110 9.73 0.29 -30.74
CA THR A 110 10.47 -0.15 -31.94
C THR A 110 11.93 0.29 -31.94
N LEU A 111 12.26 1.37 -31.21
CA LEU A 111 13.61 1.93 -31.17
C LEU A 111 14.43 1.34 -30.03
N ALA A 112 13.90 1.34 -28.81
CA ALA A 112 14.59 0.83 -27.63
C ALA A 112 13.59 0.40 -26.53
N PRO A 113 13.07 -0.85 -26.56
CA PRO A 113 12.08 -1.31 -25.59
C PRO A 113 12.64 -1.52 -24.17
N GLY A 114 13.97 -1.64 -24.03
CA GLY A 114 14.67 -1.85 -22.76
C GLY A 114 14.92 -0.58 -21.94
N VAL A 115 14.48 0.59 -22.39
CA VAL A 115 14.71 1.87 -21.70
C VAL A 115 13.63 2.11 -20.64
N THR A 116 14.04 2.54 -19.44
CA THR A 116 13.16 2.78 -18.29
C THR A 116 12.02 3.74 -18.61
N ALA A 117 12.30 4.83 -19.34
CA ALA A 117 11.26 5.80 -19.72
C ALA A 117 10.15 5.14 -20.56
N VAL A 118 10.51 4.22 -21.46
CA VAL A 118 9.57 3.47 -22.31
C VAL A 118 8.74 2.52 -21.46
N ALA A 119 9.38 1.79 -20.54
CA ALA A 119 8.70 0.90 -19.60
C ALA A 119 7.72 1.66 -18.69
N VAL A 120 8.10 2.83 -18.18
CA VAL A 120 7.21 3.69 -17.38
C VAL A 120 5.97 4.09 -18.17
N LEU A 121 6.14 4.54 -19.42
CA LEU A 121 5.00 4.88 -20.28
C LEU A 121 4.11 3.66 -20.55
N GLU A 122 4.70 2.50 -20.80
CA GLU A 122 3.96 1.26 -21.00
C GLU A 122 3.14 0.89 -19.76
N ALA A 123 3.76 0.89 -18.58
CA ALA A 123 3.11 0.59 -17.31
C ALA A 123 1.89 1.48 -17.08
N ARG A 124 2.04 2.80 -17.27
CA ARG A 124 0.96 3.78 -17.13
C ARG A 124 -0.16 3.63 -18.16
N LEU A 125 0.14 3.03 -19.30
CA LEU A 125 -0.85 2.72 -20.34
C LEU A 125 -1.57 1.39 -20.11
N LYS A 126 -1.14 0.53 -19.19
CA LYS A 126 -1.88 -0.70 -18.86
C LYS A 126 -3.18 -0.40 -18.14
N SER A 127 -4.21 -1.20 -18.44
CA SER A 127 -5.58 -1.01 -17.97
C SER A 127 -5.84 -1.51 -16.56
N SER A 128 -5.18 -2.59 -16.14
CA SER A 128 -5.30 -3.13 -14.80
C SER A 128 -4.03 -2.89 -13.99
N ALA A 129 -4.19 -2.69 -12.68
CA ALA A 129 -3.07 -2.51 -11.77
C ALA A 129 -2.29 -3.82 -11.61
N GLU A 130 -2.94 -4.98 -11.73
CA GLU A 130 -2.30 -6.29 -11.69
C GLU A 130 -1.39 -6.53 -12.90
N GLU A 131 -1.85 -6.24 -14.12
CA GLU A 131 -1.00 -6.33 -15.32
C GLU A 131 0.15 -5.33 -15.26
N ARG A 132 -0.12 -4.13 -14.73
CA ARG A 132 0.91 -3.12 -14.49
C ARG A 132 1.98 -3.62 -13.54
N LEU A 133 1.59 -4.19 -12.40
CA LEU A 133 2.52 -4.71 -11.42
C LEU A 133 3.34 -5.87 -11.98
N ALA A 134 2.69 -6.84 -12.65
CA ALA A 134 3.39 -7.99 -13.23
C ALA A 134 4.44 -7.58 -14.28
N PHE A 135 4.14 -6.55 -15.07
CA PHE A 135 5.09 -5.99 -16.03
C PHE A 135 6.24 -5.24 -15.34
N LEU A 136 5.96 -4.44 -14.31
CA LEU A 136 7.01 -3.73 -13.58
C LEU A 136 7.94 -4.72 -12.87
N ASP A 137 7.38 -5.79 -12.29
CA ASP A 137 8.15 -6.85 -11.63
C ASP A 137 9.06 -7.60 -12.63
N SER A 138 8.62 -7.83 -13.87
CA SER A 138 9.46 -8.48 -14.89
C SER A 138 10.55 -7.57 -15.47
N PHE A 139 10.42 -6.25 -15.32
CA PHE A 139 11.34 -5.27 -15.88
C PHE A 139 12.34 -4.70 -14.87
N ARG A 140 12.04 -4.82 -13.56
CA ARG A 140 12.80 -4.24 -12.45
C ARG A 140 14.32 -4.44 -12.55
N ASP A 141 14.76 -5.65 -12.85
CA ASP A 141 16.18 -6.02 -12.87
C ASP A 141 16.88 -5.68 -14.19
N LEU A 142 16.12 -5.29 -15.21
CA LEU A 142 16.62 -4.98 -16.56
C LEU A 142 16.70 -3.47 -16.84
N ALA A 143 16.07 -2.67 -15.99
CA ALA A 143 15.99 -1.23 -16.14
C ALA A 143 17.35 -0.53 -15.99
N ASP A 144 17.63 0.43 -16.86
CA ASP A 144 18.77 1.35 -16.74
C ASP A 144 18.65 2.26 -15.51
N THR A 145 17.43 2.58 -15.07
CA THR A 145 17.17 3.30 -13.81
C THR A 145 16.15 2.55 -12.94
N PRO A 146 16.55 1.47 -12.23
CA PRO A 146 15.64 0.62 -11.45
C PRO A 146 14.83 1.38 -10.40
N ALA A 147 15.40 2.45 -9.84
CA ALA A 147 14.71 3.28 -8.84
C ALA A 147 13.43 3.94 -9.40
N VAL A 148 13.39 4.31 -10.69
CA VAL A 148 12.17 4.86 -11.32
C VAL A 148 11.12 3.77 -11.51
N ILE A 149 11.52 2.52 -11.79
CA ILE A 149 10.58 1.39 -11.83
C ILE A 149 9.98 1.12 -10.45
N GLU A 150 10.78 1.23 -9.37
CA GLU A 150 10.27 1.12 -8.01
C GLU A 150 9.23 2.20 -7.65
N ILE A 151 9.36 3.43 -8.19
CA ILE A 151 8.31 4.46 -8.05
C ILE A 151 6.99 3.97 -8.65
N GLU A 152 6.99 3.55 -9.92
CA GLU A 152 5.75 3.08 -10.56
C GLU A 152 5.19 1.83 -9.87
N ARG A 153 6.08 0.95 -9.37
CA ARG A 153 5.70 -0.23 -8.59
C ARG A 153 5.01 0.17 -7.30
N ALA A 154 5.58 1.12 -6.55
CA ALA A 154 5.02 1.61 -5.30
C ALA A 154 3.62 2.21 -5.49
N ARG A 155 3.43 3.01 -6.54
CA ARG A 155 2.13 3.60 -6.92
C ARG A 155 1.10 2.52 -7.24
N THR A 156 1.50 1.55 -8.06
CA THR A 156 0.65 0.41 -8.45
C THR A 156 0.26 -0.45 -7.24
N LEU A 157 1.19 -0.70 -6.33
CA LEU A 157 0.92 -1.40 -5.07
C LEU A 157 -0.03 -0.61 -4.16
N GLY A 158 0.05 0.73 -4.18
CA GLY A 158 -0.91 1.61 -3.51
C GLY A 158 -2.33 1.46 -4.07
N GLU A 159 -2.49 1.44 -5.40
CA GLU A 159 -3.77 1.17 -6.08
C GLU A 159 -4.34 -0.21 -5.70
N LEU A 160 -3.47 -1.21 -5.56
CA LEU A 160 -3.80 -2.57 -5.13
C LEU A 160 -3.95 -2.73 -3.61
N ARG A 161 -3.85 -1.64 -2.82
CA ARG A 161 -3.93 -1.64 -1.36
C ARG A 161 -2.88 -2.53 -0.66
N ARG A 162 -1.78 -2.82 -1.35
CA ARG A 162 -0.62 -3.56 -0.84
C ARG A 162 0.38 -2.60 -0.20
N TYR A 163 -0.09 -1.82 0.77
CA TYR A 163 0.63 -0.66 1.31
C TYR A 163 1.98 -0.97 1.93
N ARG A 164 2.17 -2.15 2.56
CA ARG A 164 3.50 -2.55 3.09
C ARG A 164 4.54 -2.68 1.98
N GLU A 165 4.14 -3.29 0.87
CA GLU A 165 5.02 -3.46 -0.28
C GLU A 165 5.24 -2.14 -1.00
N ALA A 166 4.21 -1.28 -1.05
CA ALA A 166 4.34 0.08 -1.58
C ALA A 166 5.40 0.88 -0.79
N VAL A 167 5.35 0.85 0.55
CA VAL A 167 6.37 1.48 1.41
C VAL A 167 7.76 0.97 1.10
N ALA A 168 7.93 -0.36 0.98
CA ALA A 168 9.24 -0.94 0.68
C ALA A 168 9.77 -0.49 -0.69
N ALA A 169 8.91 -0.38 -1.70
CA ALA A 169 9.27 0.12 -3.02
C ALA A 169 9.63 1.62 -2.99
N TRP A 170 8.86 2.44 -2.28
CA TRP A 170 9.20 3.85 -2.07
C TRP A 170 10.56 4.04 -1.40
N ASP A 171 10.81 3.31 -0.31
CA ASP A 171 12.05 3.41 0.48
C ASP A 171 13.26 2.88 -0.32
N ALA A 172 13.05 1.95 -1.25
CA ALA A 172 14.09 1.50 -2.18
C ALA A 172 14.41 2.54 -3.27
N ALA A 173 13.42 3.30 -3.73
CA ALA A 173 13.56 4.27 -4.82
C ALA A 173 14.18 5.60 -4.36
N PHE A 174 13.65 6.19 -3.29
CA PHE A 174 13.90 7.57 -2.89
C PHE A 174 15.36 7.96 -2.60
N PRO A 175 16.22 7.06 -2.07
CA PRO A 175 17.63 7.39 -1.87
C PRO A 175 18.41 7.61 -3.17
N ALA A 176 17.99 6.97 -4.27
CA ALA A 176 18.71 6.96 -5.54
C ALA A 176 18.20 7.98 -6.56
N LEU A 177 17.08 8.66 -6.27
CA LEU A 177 16.44 9.57 -7.21
C LEU A 177 16.68 11.05 -6.87
N PRO A 178 16.66 11.93 -7.90
CA PRO A 178 16.66 13.38 -7.69
C PRO A 178 15.52 13.88 -6.79
N THR A 179 15.72 15.01 -6.14
CA THR A 179 14.77 15.56 -5.14
C THR A 179 13.37 15.80 -5.71
N TYR A 180 13.24 16.18 -6.98
CA TYR A 180 11.93 16.42 -7.60
C TYR A 180 11.04 15.17 -7.59
N TYR A 181 11.59 13.95 -7.60
CA TYR A 181 10.78 12.73 -7.41
C TYR A 181 10.19 12.65 -6.00
N ARG A 182 10.99 12.95 -4.96
CA ARG A 182 10.53 12.92 -3.57
C ARG A 182 9.50 14.00 -3.29
N GLU A 183 9.67 15.19 -3.87
CA GLU A 183 8.70 16.28 -3.77
C GLU A 183 7.38 15.93 -4.46
N THR A 184 7.45 15.30 -5.65
CA THR A 184 6.28 14.91 -6.43
C THR A 184 5.47 13.80 -5.75
N TYR A 185 6.15 12.75 -5.26
CA TYR A 185 5.51 11.52 -4.78
C TYR A 185 5.51 11.36 -3.26
N GLY A 186 6.04 12.33 -2.51
CA GLY A 186 6.18 12.25 -1.06
C GLY A 186 4.84 12.03 -0.34
N SER A 187 3.77 12.69 -0.80
CA SER A 187 2.43 12.49 -0.22
C SER A 187 1.89 11.07 -0.43
N GLU A 188 2.13 10.46 -1.59
CA GLU A 188 1.73 9.08 -1.87
C GLU A 188 2.52 8.08 -0.99
N ARG A 189 3.81 8.35 -0.75
CA ARG A 189 4.65 7.57 0.18
C ARG A 189 4.16 7.68 1.63
N GLU A 190 3.85 8.87 2.11
CA GLU A 190 3.33 9.08 3.47
C GLU A 190 1.95 8.45 3.67
N GLN A 191 1.11 8.48 2.62
CA GLN A 191 -0.16 7.77 2.62
C GLN A 191 0.07 6.26 2.72
N ALA A 192 0.96 5.68 1.92
CA ALA A 192 1.31 4.26 2.00
C ALA A 192 1.88 3.89 3.38
N TRP A 193 2.72 4.74 3.97
CA TRP A 193 3.25 4.55 5.32
C TRP A 193 2.15 4.55 6.38
N THR A 194 1.22 5.49 6.28
CA THR A 194 0.05 5.58 7.16
C THR A 194 -0.79 4.31 7.04
N LEU A 195 -1.09 3.86 5.82
CA LEU A 195 -1.97 2.72 5.57
C LEU A 195 -1.27 1.35 5.58
N ARG A 196 0.03 1.29 5.91
CA ARG A 196 0.84 0.04 5.88
C ARG A 196 0.28 -1.09 6.73
N SER A 197 -0.53 -0.77 7.72
CA SER A 197 -1.14 -1.78 8.58
C SER A 197 -2.49 -2.28 8.08
N ILE A 198 -2.96 -1.84 6.90
CA ILE A 198 -4.18 -2.32 6.23
C ILE A 198 -3.88 -3.59 5.40
N SER A 199 -4.88 -4.45 5.23
CA SER A 199 -4.81 -5.70 4.47
C SER A 199 -5.47 -5.46 3.12
N PRO A 200 -5.00 -6.07 2.02
CA PRO A 200 -5.72 -6.03 0.74
C PRO A 200 -7.18 -6.49 0.87
N ASP A 201 -7.45 -7.43 1.80
CA ASP A 201 -8.78 -8.00 2.05
C ASP A 201 -9.68 -7.11 2.94
N SER A 202 -9.15 -6.02 3.50
CA SER A 202 -9.94 -5.11 4.34
C SER A 202 -11.08 -4.47 3.54
N SER A 203 -12.16 -4.03 4.19
CA SER A 203 -13.24 -3.34 3.47
C SER A 203 -12.79 -1.96 2.94
N ALA A 204 -13.35 -1.47 1.83
CA ALA A 204 -13.03 -0.12 1.33
C ALA A 204 -13.44 0.98 2.33
N SER A 205 -14.50 0.76 3.12
CA SER A 205 -14.88 1.65 4.22
C SER A 205 -13.79 1.71 5.29
N SER A 206 -13.09 0.61 5.56
CA SER A 206 -12.03 0.57 6.57
C SER A 206 -10.85 1.45 6.21
N ASP A 207 -10.53 1.63 4.92
CA ASP A 207 -9.44 2.53 4.49
C ASP A 207 -9.74 3.98 4.78
N ALA A 208 -10.94 4.42 4.41
CA ALA A 208 -11.40 5.79 4.64
C ALA A 208 -11.44 6.09 6.14
N LEU A 209 -11.84 5.11 6.96
CA LEU A 209 -11.84 5.23 8.41
C LEU A 209 -10.42 5.21 9.00
N ALA A 210 -9.54 4.36 8.49
CA ALA A 210 -8.15 4.28 8.94
C ALA A 210 -7.39 5.59 8.71
N ALA A 211 -7.69 6.30 7.62
CA ALA A 211 -7.10 7.60 7.31
C ALA A 211 -7.58 8.75 8.22
N LYS A 212 -8.64 8.55 9.03
CA LYS A 212 -9.14 9.61 9.92
C LYS A 212 -8.15 9.88 11.07
N PRO A 213 -7.82 11.17 11.35
CA PRO A 213 -6.95 11.53 12.46
C PRO A 213 -7.57 11.21 13.83
N GLU A 214 -8.91 11.22 13.91
CA GLU A 214 -9.68 10.83 15.09
C GLU A 214 -10.96 10.12 14.62
N ILE A 215 -11.32 9.03 15.30
CA ILE A 215 -12.52 8.25 14.99
C ILE A 215 -13.61 8.42 16.06
N THR A 216 -14.87 8.33 15.62
CA THR A 216 -16.05 8.30 16.48
C THR A 216 -16.38 6.88 16.93
N LEU A 217 -17.33 6.71 17.87
CA LEU A 217 -17.83 5.38 18.23
C LEU A 217 -18.48 4.68 17.02
N THR A 218 -19.19 5.41 16.15
CA THR A 218 -19.74 4.87 14.90
C THR A 218 -18.66 4.27 14.02
N ASP A 219 -17.56 5.01 13.84
CA ASP A 219 -16.41 4.56 13.06
C ASP A 219 -15.78 3.32 13.71
N ALA A 220 -15.59 3.32 15.03
CA ALA A 220 -15.01 2.20 15.77
C ALA A 220 -15.85 0.91 15.63
N LEU A 221 -17.16 1.01 15.78
CA LEU A 221 -18.09 -0.11 15.62
C LEU A 221 -18.12 -0.64 14.19
N THR A 222 -17.97 0.25 13.20
CA THR A 222 -17.85 -0.13 11.79
C THR A 222 -16.57 -0.94 11.56
N LEU A 223 -15.43 -0.47 12.08
CA LEU A 223 -14.15 -1.18 11.99
C LEU A 223 -14.20 -2.53 12.73
N ILE A 224 -14.78 -2.60 13.93
CA ILE A 224 -14.94 -3.88 14.65
C ILE A 224 -15.77 -4.87 13.82
N ARG A 225 -16.88 -4.40 13.22
CA ARG A 225 -17.76 -5.25 12.41
C ARG A 225 -17.05 -5.77 11.16
N ASP A 226 -16.30 -4.92 10.48
CA ASP A 226 -15.77 -5.22 9.16
C ASP A 226 -14.40 -5.93 9.22
N GLU A 227 -13.64 -5.76 10.30
CA GLU A 227 -12.23 -6.16 10.38
C GLU A 227 -11.94 -7.17 11.50
N THR A 228 -12.96 -7.65 12.22
CA THR A 228 -12.77 -8.62 13.32
C THR A 228 -13.80 -9.74 13.36
N THR A 229 -13.41 -10.84 14.00
CA THR A 229 -14.30 -11.97 14.34
C THR A 229 -14.85 -11.87 15.75
N LEU A 230 -14.50 -10.83 16.52
CA LEU A 230 -14.89 -10.66 17.93
C LEU A 230 -16.39 -10.65 18.14
N LEU A 231 -17.14 -10.20 17.14
CA LEU A 231 -18.61 -10.17 17.18
C LEU A 231 -19.28 -11.51 16.90
N ALA A 232 -18.54 -12.57 16.54
CA ALA A 232 -19.13 -13.84 16.11
C ALA A 232 -20.13 -14.43 17.13
N ASN A 233 -19.78 -14.42 18.42
CA ASN A 233 -20.65 -14.92 19.51
C ASN A 233 -21.84 -13.99 19.80
N ILE A 234 -21.79 -12.73 19.35
CA ILE A 234 -22.81 -11.72 19.60
C ILE A 234 -23.82 -11.68 18.45
N THR A 235 -23.34 -11.67 17.21
CA THR A 235 -24.17 -11.51 16.02
C THR A 235 -24.62 -12.84 15.41
N GLY A 236 -24.00 -13.96 15.80
CA GLY A 236 -24.23 -15.26 15.16
C GLY A 236 -23.89 -15.24 13.67
N GLY A 237 -22.90 -14.42 13.26
CA GLY A 237 -22.51 -14.24 11.86
C GLY A 237 -23.42 -13.30 11.05
N SER A 238 -24.45 -12.72 11.64
CA SER A 238 -25.33 -11.77 10.95
C SER A 238 -24.67 -10.39 10.82
N LEU A 239 -24.79 -9.76 9.64
CA LEU A 239 -24.34 -8.39 9.40
C LEU A 239 -25.34 -7.40 10.01
N TRP A 240 -25.02 -6.85 11.18
CA TRP A 240 -25.86 -5.86 11.87
C TRP A 240 -25.49 -4.42 11.47
N THR A 241 -26.50 -3.54 11.47
CA THR A 241 -26.27 -2.09 11.35
C THR A 241 -25.60 -1.56 12.60
N THR A 242 -24.89 -0.43 12.47
CA THR A 242 -24.18 0.20 13.60
C THR A 242 -25.12 0.57 14.74
N ASP A 243 -26.33 1.07 14.47
CA ASP A 243 -27.34 1.35 15.51
C ASP A 243 -27.83 0.12 16.26
N ARG A 244 -28.00 -1.01 15.54
CA ARG A 244 -28.38 -2.28 16.17
C ARG A 244 -27.23 -2.80 17.03
N LEU A 245 -26.01 -2.76 16.51
CA LEU A 245 -24.81 -3.18 17.24
C LEU A 245 -24.63 -2.32 18.50
N TYR A 246 -24.73 -1.01 18.39
CA TYR A 246 -24.66 -0.09 19.53
C TYR A 246 -25.66 -0.44 20.63
N ARG A 247 -26.95 -0.63 20.28
CA ARG A 247 -27.98 -0.98 21.26
C ARG A 247 -27.68 -2.29 22.00
N ASP A 248 -27.28 -3.33 21.27
CA ASP A 248 -26.99 -4.63 21.87
C ASP A 248 -25.73 -4.59 22.74
N LEU A 249 -24.65 -3.99 22.24
CA LEU A 249 -23.41 -3.83 23.01
C LEU A 249 -23.62 -2.96 24.25
N ASN A 250 -24.50 -1.95 24.17
CA ASN A 250 -24.84 -1.11 25.33
C ASN A 250 -25.60 -1.92 26.39
N ASN A 251 -26.57 -2.74 25.99
CA ASN A 251 -27.30 -3.62 26.91
C ASN A 251 -26.37 -4.63 27.61
N ARG A 252 -25.27 -5.01 26.97
CA ARG A 252 -24.23 -5.90 27.52
C ARG A 252 -23.17 -5.18 28.36
N GLY A 253 -23.23 -3.85 28.48
CA GLY A 253 -22.23 -3.05 29.18
C GLY A 253 -20.87 -2.96 28.47
N ILE A 254 -20.82 -3.25 27.17
CA ILE A 254 -19.60 -3.20 26.35
C ILE A 254 -19.35 -1.76 25.87
N ILE A 255 -20.40 -0.97 25.67
CA ILE A 255 -20.23 0.47 25.37
C ILE A 255 -19.69 1.18 26.62
N PRO A 256 -18.61 1.97 26.50
CA PRO A 256 -18.04 2.69 27.63
C PRO A 256 -19.04 3.68 28.23
N VAL A 257 -18.93 3.85 29.55
CA VAL A 257 -19.59 4.93 30.28
C VAL A 257 -18.49 5.82 30.83
N ASP A 258 -18.61 7.13 30.65
CA ASP A 258 -17.71 8.14 31.18
C ASP A 258 -18.39 8.94 32.30
N SER A 259 -17.88 10.15 32.60
CA SER A 259 -18.47 11.04 33.61
C SER A 259 -19.73 11.77 33.11
N LEU A 260 -19.90 11.89 31.79
CA LEU A 260 -21.04 12.53 31.12
C LEU A 260 -22.16 11.52 30.80
N GLY A 261 -21.85 10.22 30.82
CA GLY A 261 -22.80 9.13 30.67
C GLY A 261 -22.30 8.06 29.72
N THR A 262 -23.22 7.32 29.10
CA THR A 262 -22.87 6.36 28.05
C THR A 262 -22.36 7.11 26.82
N VAL A 263 -21.20 6.71 26.32
CA VAL A 263 -20.60 7.26 25.09
C VAL A 263 -21.55 7.03 23.91
N ARG A 264 -21.86 8.10 23.17
CA ARG A 264 -22.80 8.07 22.05
C ARG A 264 -22.08 7.78 20.74
N LEU A 265 -22.85 7.38 19.73
CA LEU A 265 -22.36 7.07 18.38
C LEU A 265 -21.48 8.16 17.74
N GLN A 266 -21.78 9.43 18.01
CA GLN A 266 -21.09 10.59 17.41
C GLN A 266 -19.85 11.01 18.21
N ASP A 267 -19.70 10.48 19.42
CA ASP A 267 -18.66 10.91 20.33
C ASP A 267 -17.30 10.35 19.88
N ARG A 268 -16.25 11.15 20.08
CA ARG A 268 -14.89 10.75 19.77
C ARG A 268 -14.44 9.67 20.75
N ILE A 269 -13.79 8.62 20.25
CA ILE A 269 -13.24 7.60 21.12
C ILE A 269 -11.84 7.98 21.59
N THR A 270 -11.59 7.76 22.89
CA THR A 270 -10.27 7.92 23.50
C THR A 270 -9.58 6.57 23.61
N ARG A 271 -8.31 6.59 24.02
CA ARG A 271 -7.56 5.36 24.31
C ARG A 271 -8.22 4.50 25.41
N ALA A 272 -8.80 5.13 26.42
CA ALA A 272 -9.55 4.41 27.45
C ALA A 272 -10.81 3.75 26.88
N HIS A 273 -11.55 4.45 26.01
CA HIS A 273 -12.73 3.88 25.35
C HIS A 273 -12.38 2.67 24.48
N ALA A 274 -11.30 2.75 23.70
CA ALA A 274 -10.84 1.61 22.89
C ALA A 274 -10.40 0.42 23.75
N ALA A 275 -9.59 0.65 24.79
CA ALA A 275 -9.17 -0.43 25.70
C ALA A 275 -10.39 -1.13 26.31
N TRP A 276 -11.37 -0.35 26.78
CA TRP A 276 -12.61 -0.88 27.31
C TRP A 276 -13.33 -1.78 26.31
N ILE A 277 -13.63 -1.27 25.11
CA ILE A 277 -14.38 -2.00 24.10
C ILE A 277 -13.63 -3.28 23.70
N LEU A 278 -12.34 -3.19 23.40
CA LEU A 278 -11.53 -4.34 22.97
C LEU A 278 -11.45 -5.41 24.05
N TRP A 279 -11.21 -5.02 25.31
CA TRP A 279 -11.11 -5.97 26.41
C TRP A 279 -12.44 -6.66 26.70
N GLN A 280 -13.53 -5.89 26.71
CA GLN A 280 -14.87 -6.42 26.92
C GLN A 280 -15.27 -7.39 25.80
N LEU A 281 -15.04 -7.02 24.54
CA LEU A 281 -15.30 -7.89 23.39
C LEU A 281 -14.46 -9.15 23.41
N ASN A 282 -13.17 -9.06 23.74
CA ASN A 282 -12.30 -10.24 23.88
C ASN A 282 -12.78 -11.18 25.00
N ALA A 283 -13.24 -10.65 26.14
CA ALA A 283 -13.80 -11.44 27.22
C ALA A 283 -15.08 -12.18 26.81
N GLU A 284 -15.98 -11.52 26.07
CA GLU A 284 -17.19 -12.12 25.50
C GLU A 284 -16.88 -13.17 24.42
N HIS A 285 -15.95 -12.85 23.52
CA HIS A 285 -15.53 -13.75 22.44
C HIS A 285 -14.91 -15.05 23.00
N ARG A 286 -14.13 -14.94 24.08
CA ARG A 286 -13.53 -16.11 24.76
C ARG A 286 -14.47 -16.82 25.73
N ALA A 287 -15.68 -16.31 25.96
CA ALA A 287 -16.60 -16.77 27.00
C ALA A 287 -15.96 -16.81 28.40
N GLN A 288 -15.11 -15.81 28.71
CA GLN A 288 -14.37 -15.71 29.97
C GLN A 288 -14.69 -14.40 30.71
N PRO A 289 -15.84 -14.31 31.40
CA PRO A 289 -16.27 -13.07 32.08
C PRO A 289 -15.30 -12.63 33.18
N GLY A 290 -14.57 -13.57 33.80
CA GLY A 290 -13.55 -13.26 34.82
C GLY A 290 -12.39 -12.40 34.31
N LEU A 291 -12.18 -12.30 32.98
CA LEU A 291 -11.17 -11.38 32.43
C LEU A 291 -11.50 -9.92 32.73
N LYS A 292 -12.78 -9.57 32.89
CA LYS A 292 -13.23 -8.18 33.09
C LYS A 292 -12.76 -7.56 34.41
N THR A 293 -12.45 -8.38 35.41
CA THR A 293 -11.99 -7.92 36.75
C THR A 293 -10.65 -8.55 37.18
N ARG A 294 -10.00 -9.31 36.29
CA ARG A 294 -8.80 -10.12 36.60
C ARG A 294 -7.70 -9.32 37.29
N TYR A 295 -7.43 -8.11 36.83
CA TYR A 295 -6.32 -7.29 37.31
C TYR A 295 -6.68 -6.54 38.59
N SER A 296 -7.91 -6.03 38.70
CA SER A 296 -8.39 -5.44 39.95
C SER A 296 -8.50 -6.48 41.07
N ASP A 297 -8.87 -7.72 40.76
CA ASP A 297 -8.87 -8.82 41.73
C ASP A 297 -7.43 -9.19 42.14
N ARG A 298 -6.49 -9.28 41.18
CA ARG A 298 -5.07 -9.53 41.46
C ARG A 298 -4.47 -8.44 42.35
N ILE A 299 -4.66 -7.17 42.01
CA ILE A 299 -3.98 -6.05 42.69
C ILE A 299 -4.46 -5.87 44.14
N ARG A 300 -5.73 -6.19 44.44
CA ARG A 300 -6.30 -6.12 45.80
C ARG A 300 -5.63 -7.07 46.79
N THR A 301 -4.98 -8.13 46.31
CA THR A 301 -4.27 -9.08 47.17
C THR A 301 -2.87 -8.62 47.56
N LEU A 302 -2.36 -7.54 46.95
CA LEU A 302 -1.03 -7.02 47.23
C LEU A 302 -1.00 -6.13 48.48
N PRO A 303 0.07 -6.20 49.30
CA PRO A 303 0.19 -5.40 50.53
C PRO A 303 0.32 -3.88 50.28
N ASN A 304 0.71 -3.46 49.07
CA ASN A 304 0.77 -2.05 48.67
C ASN A 304 0.31 -1.92 47.21
N PRO A 305 -1.01 -1.87 46.95
CA PRO A 305 -1.57 -1.90 45.60
C PRO A 305 -1.19 -0.63 44.85
N LYS A 306 -0.29 -0.77 43.88
CA LYS A 306 0.10 0.30 42.95
C LYS A 306 -0.16 -0.14 41.52
N SER A 307 -0.74 0.75 40.73
CA SER A 307 -0.89 0.49 39.31
C SER A 307 0.48 0.45 38.63
N PRO A 308 0.76 -0.56 37.78
CA PRO A 308 1.94 -0.56 36.92
C PRO A 308 1.92 0.55 35.86
N VAL A 309 0.73 1.08 35.52
CA VAL A 309 0.52 2.16 34.57
C VAL A 309 0.28 3.46 35.34
N LEU A 310 1.21 4.41 35.24
CA LEU A 310 1.31 5.52 36.19
C LEU A 310 0.10 6.48 36.15
N ASP A 311 -0.47 6.68 34.97
CA ASP A 311 -1.61 7.57 34.73
C ASP A 311 -2.97 6.86 34.75
N VAL A 312 -2.99 5.56 35.09
CA VAL A 312 -4.22 4.79 35.27
C VAL A 312 -4.21 4.12 36.64
N PRO A 313 -4.74 4.79 37.69
CA PRO A 313 -4.82 4.24 39.04
C PRO A 313 -5.62 2.94 39.09
N HIS A 314 -5.33 2.07 40.07
CA HIS A 314 -6.06 0.78 40.21
C HIS A 314 -7.55 0.95 40.57
N GLY A 315 -7.93 2.10 41.11
CA GLY A 315 -9.33 2.47 41.32
C GLY A 315 -10.03 3.06 40.09
N SER A 316 -9.29 3.25 39.00
CA SER A 316 -9.87 3.72 37.73
C SER A 316 -10.79 2.65 37.15
N ARG A 317 -11.93 3.07 36.60
CA ARG A 317 -12.84 2.16 35.90
C ARG A 317 -12.22 1.51 34.67
N TRP A 318 -11.17 2.14 34.11
CA TRP A 318 -10.47 1.67 32.93
C TRP A 318 -9.35 0.67 33.27
N PHE A 319 -9.05 0.46 34.56
CA PHE A 319 -7.85 -0.24 35.00
C PHE A 319 -7.71 -1.65 34.42
N ASP A 320 -8.74 -2.50 34.58
CA ASP A 320 -8.70 -3.87 34.06
C ASP A 320 -8.53 -3.93 32.55
N SER A 321 -9.25 -3.08 31.82
CA SER A 321 -9.17 -3.00 30.36
C SER A 321 -7.81 -2.51 29.87
N VAL A 322 -7.26 -1.47 30.51
CA VAL A 322 -5.93 -0.95 30.18
C VAL A 322 -4.87 -2.00 30.47
N MET A 323 -4.89 -2.60 31.65
CA MET A 323 -3.94 -3.65 32.02
C MET A 323 -4.05 -4.86 31.09
N GLY A 324 -5.27 -5.27 30.75
CA GLY A 324 -5.53 -6.36 29.80
C GLY A 324 -4.98 -6.09 28.43
N CYS A 325 -5.31 -4.93 27.86
CA CYS A 325 -4.83 -4.55 26.53
C CYS A 325 -3.30 -4.36 26.48
N VAL A 326 -2.66 -3.89 27.55
CA VAL A 326 -1.20 -3.72 27.61
C VAL A 326 -0.49 -5.05 27.82
N GLU A 327 -0.92 -5.87 28.78
CA GLU A 327 -0.30 -7.17 29.09
C GLU A 327 -0.44 -8.15 27.90
N TRP A 328 -1.52 -8.03 27.12
CA TRP A 328 -1.79 -8.88 25.95
C TRP A 328 -1.39 -8.21 24.63
N GLU A 329 -0.65 -7.10 24.69
CA GLU A 329 -0.09 -6.38 23.55
C GLU A 329 -1.11 -5.87 22.51
N PHE A 330 -2.40 -5.82 22.85
CA PHE A 330 -3.43 -5.17 22.03
C PHE A 330 -3.16 -3.67 21.88
N MET A 331 -2.65 -3.05 22.95
CA MET A 331 -2.29 -1.63 22.99
C MET A 331 -0.95 -1.45 23.68
N ASN A 332 -0.13 -0.52 23.16
CA ASN A 332 1.18 -0.21 23.75
C ASN A 332 1.11 1.03 24.66
N LEU A 333 2.05 1.14 25.60
CA LEU A 333 2.36 2.38 26.33
C LEU A 333 3.27 3.26 25.44
N PRO A 334 2.81 4.42 24.94
CA PRO A 334 3.57 5.20 23.94
C PRO A 334 4.97 5.64 24.39
N ASP A 335 5.15 5.89 25.69
CA ASP A 335 6.43 6.28 26.31
C ASP A 335 7.01 5.17 27.22
N GLY A 336 6.42 3.97 27.17
CA GLY A 336 6.76 2.83 28.02
C GLY A 336 6.27 2.93 29.48
N LYS A 337 5.55 3.98 29.88
CA LYS A 337 5.14 4.21 31.28
C LYS A 337 3.68 4.63 31.45
N ASN A 338 3.18 5.50 30.58
CA ASN A 338 1.86 6.09 30.62
C ASN A 338 0.99 5.54 29.48
N PHE A 339 -0.31 5.47 29.74
CA PHE A 339 -1.29 4.99 28.77
C PHE A 339 -1.96 6.13 27.99
N PHE A 340 -2.03 7.34 28.53
CA PHE A 340 -2.72 8.52 28.01
C PHE A 340 -4.23 8.26 27.73
N PRO A 341 -5.04 7.99 28.77
CA PRO A 341 -6.41 7.52 28.63
C PRO A 341 -7.33 8.45 27.82
N ASP A 342 -7.14 9.77 27.93
CA ASP A 342 -8.00 10.77 27.30
C ASP A 342 -7.59 11.11 25.86
N ARG A 343 -6.47 10.58 25.38
CA ARG A 343 -5.97 10.89 24.03
C ARG A 343 -6.92 10.29 22.98
N PRO A 344 -7.37 11.07 21.98
CA PRO A 344 -8.12 10.54 20.84
C PRO A 344 -7.34 9.48 20.07
N ILE A 345 -8.04 8.52 19.48
CA ILE A 345 -7.44 7.48 18.65
C ILE A 345 -7.63 7.79 17.16
N PRO A 346 -6.54 7.80 16.37
CA PRO A 346 -6.62 7.75 14.91
C PRO A 346 -7.16 6.42 14.42
N GLY A 347 -7.86 6.41 13.29
CA GLY A 347 -8.48 5.19 12.75
C GLY A 347 -7.45 4.08 12.49
N ILE A 348 -6.28 4.43 11.95
CA ILE A 348 -5.21 3.47 11.71
C ILE A 348 -4.70 2.81 12.98
N ALA A 349 -4.60 3.57 14.08
CA ALA A 349 -4.15 3.02 15.35
C ALA A 349 -5.20 2.04 15.90
N PHE A 350 -6.49 2.34 15.75
CA PHE A 350 -7.56 1.41 16.14
C PHE A 350 -7.54 0.14 15.28
N MET A 351 -7.34 0.27 13.97
CA MET A 351 -7.17 -0.86 13.06
C MET A 351 -6.01 -1.78 13.46
N GLU A 352 -4.87 -1.20 13.82
CA GLU A 352 -3.73 -1.96 14.33
C GLU A 352 -4.06 -2.71 15.60
N MET A 353 -4.81 -2.10 16.52
CA MET A 353 -5.26 -2.77 17.75
C MET A 353 -6.16 -3.96 17.43
N LEU A 354 -7.17 -3.79 16.56
CA LEU A 354 -8.10 -4.87 16.18
C LEU A 354 -7.37 -6.10 15.63
N ARG A 355 -6.34 -5.90 14.80
CA ARG A 355 -5.54 -7.00 14.23
C ARG A 355 -4.74 -7.79 15.25
N ARG A 356 -4.38 -7.18 16.38
CA ARG A 356 -3.68 -7.86 17.47
C ARG A 356 -4.62 -8.65 18.37
N VAL A 357 -5.92 -8.35 18.31
CA VAL A 357 -6.95 -9.02 19.12
C VAL A 357 -7.50 -10.26 18.41
N ASN A 358 -7.56 -10.24 17.07
CA ASN A 358 -8.05 -11.35 16.23
C ASN A 358 -7.25 -12.65 16.36
#